data_AF-A0A7X3YXF1-F1
#
_entry.id   AF-A0A7X3YXF1-F1
#
_cell.length_a   1.000
_cell.length_b   1.000
_cell.length_c   1.000
_cell.angle_alpha   90.00
_cell.angle_beta   90.00
_cell.angle_gamma   90.00
#
_symmetry.space_group_name_H-M   'P 1'
#
loop_
_entity.id
_entity.type
_entity.pdbx_description
1 polymer ?
#
loop_
_entity_poly.entity_id
_entity_poly.type
_entity_poly.pdbx_seq_one_letter_code
_entity_poly.pdbx_strand_id
1 'polypeptide(L)'
;MVTDGPPMVDGIQATISQIAGSADSILTSDVLANVPVGEQIMPFRFDTSCTADSCTAQYNGMEHVRVSTSDFDALDPNISWQRTAAQQGVPIAEGRGELTEPGISVDVTLLGGWLDHNFFAVQLEGVTHDSSDGVDVAGLEAGYAYSIGNATDTNPALSGNATWRGGMVGGSVGSGRSLVRGDATLTLDVAQMEMDVAFTDIRSVDTGQSRADMTWDGLAVANGTFGTGSRGDSIQGRFYGPEHEEVGGIFERDHIIGAFGAGR
;
A
#
# COMPACT_ATOMS: atom_id res chain seq x y z
N MET A 1 29.33 -19.64 -3.43
CA MET A 1 28.43 -19.94 -2.31
C MET A 1 28.21 -18.64 -1.58
N VAL A 2 27.08 -17.98 -1.83
CA VAL A 2 26.65 -16.82 -1.05
C VAL A 2 26.04 -17.39 0.22
N THR A 3 26.69 -17.14 1.35
CA THR A 3 26.14 -17.48 2.66
C THR A 3 25.22 -16.35 3.08
N ASP A 4 23.97 -16.39 2.63
CA ASP A 4 22.91 -15.52 3.13
C ASP A 4 22.45 -16.05 4.50
N GLY A 5 23.15 -15.61 5.55
CA GLY A 5 22.59 -15.60 6.90
C GLY A 5 21.53 -14.48 6.98
N PRO A 6 20.41 -14.66 7.70
CA PRO A 6 19.32 -13.69 7.71
C PRO A 6 19.81 -12.36 8.33
N PRO A 7 19.82 -11.23 7.60
CA PRO A 7 20.14 -9.95 8.21
C PRO A 7 18.88 -9.35 8.86
N MET A 8 19.01 -9.12 10.17
CA MET A 8 18.40 -8.06 11.01
C MET A 8 16.94 -7.67 10.75
N VAL A 9 16.05 -8.27 11.54
CA VAL A 9 14.71 -7.70 11.86
C VAL A 9 14.85 -6.24 12.35
N ASP A 10 15.93 -5.93 13.07
CA ASP A 10 16.22 -4.60 13.64
C ASP A 10 16.43 -3.48 12.59
N GLY A 11 16.55 -3.80 11.30
CA GLY A 11 16.75 -2.81 10.25
C GLY A 11 15.46 -2.31 9.58
N ILE A 12 14.41 -3.13 9.53
CA ILE A 12 13.22 -2.84 8.69
C ILE A 12 12.49 -1.60 9.21
N GLN A 13 12.15 -1.60 10.50
CA GLN A 13 11.43 -0.47 11.11
C GLN A 13 12.27 0.82 11.07
N ALA A 14 13.60 0.71 11.21
CA ALA A 14 14.50 1.87 11.08
C ALA A 14 14.50 2.43 9.65
N THR A 15 14.51 1.58 8.62
CA THR A 15 14.42 2.01 7.22
C THR A 15 13.07 2.65 6.91
N ILE A 16 11.96 2.03 7.32
CA ILE A 16 10.61 2.61 7.15
C ILE A 16 10.53 3.96 7.87
N SER A 17 11.05 4.04 9.11
CA SER A 17 11.09 5.28 9.89
C SER A 17 11.88 6.39 9.20
N GLN A 18 13.01 6.04 8.57
CA GLN A 18 13.83 6.99 7.83
C GLN A 18 13.08 7.56 6.63
N ILE A 19 12.43 6.71 5.83
CA ILE A 19 11.66 7.12 4.64
C ILE A 19 10.46 7.97 5.06
N ALA A 20 9.66 7.49 6.03
CA ALA A 20 8.49 8.22 6.52
C ALA A 20 8.88 9.57 7.13
N GLY A 21 9.99 9.62 7.89
CA GLY A 21 10.49 10.84 8.51
C GLY A 21 11.01 11.90 7.53
N SER A 22 11.38 11.52 6.30
CA SER A 22 11.72 12.48 5.25
C SER A 22 10.59 12.76 4.28
N ALA A 23 9.55 11.91 4.23
CA ALA A 23 8.48 11.98 3.24
C ALA A 23 7.67 13.29 3.32
N ASP A 24 7.38 13.84 2.15
CA ASP A 24 6.54 15.03 1.94
C ASP A 24 5.24 14.71 1.18
N SER A 25 5.03 13.43 0.88
CA SER A 25 3.93 12.94 0.08
C SER A 25 3.38 11.62 0.64
N ILE A 26 2.05 11.53 0.68
CA ILE A 26 1.31 10.28 0.84
C ILE A 26 0.23 10.11 -0.24
N LEU A 27 0.08 8.89 -0.73
CA LEU A 27 -1.08 8.40 -1.46
C LEU A 27 -1.74 7.31 -0.62
N THR A 28 -3.07 7.28 -0.52
CA THR A 28 -3.79 6.17 0.12
C THR A 28 -5.06 5.84 -0.65
N SER A 29 -5.46 4.56 -0.61
CA SER A 29 -6.75 4.13 -1.13
C SER A 29 -7.90 4.60 -0.23
N ASP A 30 -9.13 4.41 -0.71
CA ASP A 30 -10.28 4.32 0.17
C ASP A 30 -10.07 3.20 1.19
N VAL A 31 -10.73 3.32 2.35
CA VAL A 31 -10.78 2.22 3.32
C VAL A 31 -11.98 1.34 2.98
N LEU A 32 -11.72 0.07 2.73
CA LEU A 32 -12.75 -0.94 2.56
C LEU A 32 -12.98 -1.62 3.90
N ALA A 33 -14.24 -1.76 4.31
CA ALA A 33 -14.58 -2.44 5.54
C ALA A 33 -15.74 -3.41 5.36
N ASN A 34 -15.73 -4.47 6.15
CA ASN A 34 -16.83 -5.41 6.29
C ASN A 34 -17.27 -5.39 7.74
N VAL A 35 -18.45 -4.83 7.98
CA VAL A 35 -18.99 -4.62 9.33
C VAL A 35 -20.03 -5.69 9.63
N PRO A 36 -19.88 -6.47 10.71
CA PRO A 36 -20.90 -7.41 11.14
C PRO A 36 -22.11 -6.66 11.70
N VAL A 37 -23.30 -6.95 11.17
CA VAL A 37 -24.58 -6.42 11.67
C VAL A 37 -25.54 -7.58 11.84
N GLY A 38 -25.63 -8.08 13.07
CA GLY A 38 -26.30 -9.34 13.38
C GLY A 38 -25.56 -10.51 12.73
N GLU A 39 -26.26 -11.32 11.94
CA GLU A 39 -25.67 -12.44 11.20
C GLU A 39 -25.17 -12.05 9.80
N GLN A 40 -25.31 -10.78 9.41
CA GLN A 40 -24.93 -10.30 8.08
C GLN A 40 -23.61 -9.54 8.12
N ILE A 41 -22.81 -9.68 7.07
CA ILE A 41 -21.63 -8.86 6.83
C ILE A 41 -22.02 -7.79 5.81
N MET A 42 -21.93 -6.52 6.21
CA MET A 42 -22.23 -5.40 5.33
C MET A 42 -20.93 -4.73 4.86
N PRO A 43 -20.70 -4.62 3.53
CA PRO A 43 -19.55 -3.92 3.00
C PRO A 43 -19.75 -2.40 3.07
N PHE A 44 -18.73 -1.71 3.56
CA PHE A 44 -18.61 -0.26 3.61
C PHE A 44 -17.37 0.18 2.84
N ARG A 45 -17.45 1.41 2.32
CA ARG A 45 -16.31 2.12 1.76
C ARG A 45 -16.29 3.51 2.38
N PHE A 46 -15.14 3.89 2.91
CA PHE A 46 -14.89 5.21 3.43
C PHE A 46 -14.01 5.96 2.44
N ASP A 47 -14.56 7.03 1.88
CA ASP A 47 -13.85 7.85 0.91
C ASP A 47 -12.69 8.55 1.60
N THR A 48 -11.51 8.46 0.97
CA THR A 48 -10.32 9.10 1.52
C THR A 48 -10.04 10.43 0.85
N SER A 49 -9.72 11.44 1.67
CA SER A 49 -9.26 12.75 1.22
C SER A 49 -7.85 13.00 1.73
N CYS A 50 -6.96 13.53 0.87
CA CYS A 50 -5.54 13.70 1.18
C CYS A 50 -5.10 15.15 1.08
N THR A 51 -4.24 15.56 2.02
CA THR A 51 -3.27 16.64 1.88
C THR A 51 -1.95 16.07 1.34
N ALA A 52 -0.89 16.87 1.33
CA ALA A 52 0.44 16.39 0.96
C ALA A 52 0.97 15.33 1.94
N ASP A 53 0.75 15.55 3.23
CA ASP A 53 1.37 14.81 4.34
C ASP A 53 0.40 13.93 5.13
N SER A 54 -0.91 14.02 4.87
CA SER A 54 -1.89 13.23 5.59
C SER A 54 -3.11 12.90 4.74
N CYS A 55 -3.74 11.78 5.05
CA CYS A 55 -4.99 11.38 4.44
C CYS A 55 -5.97 10.97 5.53
N THR A 56 -7.23 11.37 5.36
CA THR A 56 -8.33 11.04 6.27
C THR A 56 -9.43 10.34 5.50
N ALA A 57 -9.81 9.15 5.95
CA ALA A 57 -11.01 8.46 5.53
C ALA A 57 -12.19 8.86 6.43
N GLN A 58 -13.31 9.27 5.82
CA GLN A 58 -14.48 9.76 6.54
C GLN A 58 -15.75 8.97 6.22
N TYR A 59 -16.63 8.87 7.22
CA TYR A 59 -17.99 8.38 7.08
C TYR A 59 -18.96 9.34 7.75
N ASN A 60 -19.98 9.80 7.03
CA ASN A 60 -20.98 10.73 7.58
C ASN A 60 -20.37 11.96 8.29
N GLY A 61 -19.22 12.44 7.82
CA GLY A 61 -18.50 13.59 8.39
C GLY A 61 -17.69 13.29 9.66
N MET A 62 -17.56 12.03 10.07
CA MET A 62 -16.67 11.59 11.14
C MET A 62 -15.39 10.99 10.55
N GLU A 63 -14.24 11.37 11.11
CA GLU A 63 -12.94 10.78 10.82
C GLU A 63 -12.88 9.36 11.41
N HIS A 64 -12.49 8.39 10.60
CA HIS A 64 -12.36 6.98 11.01
C HIS A 64 -10.93 6.47 10.94
N VAL A 65 -10.23 6.80 9.86
CA VAL A 65 -8.82 6.42 9.69
C VAL A 65 -8.06 7.67 9.27
N ARG A 66 -6.92 7.89 9.90
CA ARG A 66 -5.97 8.92 9.51
C ARG A 66 -4.61 8.28 9.30
N VAL A 67 -4.04 8.49 8.13
CA VAL A 67 -2.68 8.07 7.79
C VAL A 67 -1.86 9.34 7.59
N SER A 68 -0.73 9.46 8.28
CA SER A 68 0.17 10.63 8.17
C SER A 68 1.59 10.16 7.93
N THR A 69 2.41 10.97 7.26
CA THR A 69 3.86 10.70 7.17
C THR A 69 4.55 10.72 8.53
N SER A 70 3.95 11.42 9.51
CA SER A 70 4.46 11.54 10.89
C SER A 70 3.90 10.53 11.89
N ASP A 71 2.79 9.86 11.54
CA ASP A 71 2.02 9.01 12.44
C ASP A 71 1.46 7.84 11.64
N PHE A 72 2.10 6.68 11.80
CA PHE A 72 2.05 5.61 10.83
C PHE A 72 2.15 4.25 11.52
N ASP A 73 1.09 3.45 11.43
CA ASP A 73 0.96 2.18 12.17
C ASP A 73 2.08 1.19 11.86
N ALA A 74 2.68 1.24 10.67
CA ALA A 74 3.85 0.43 10.33
C ALA A 74 5.05 0.65 11.28
N LEU A 75 5.06 1.78 12.00
CA LEU A 75 6.07 2.15 12.99
C LEU A 75 5.63 1.84 14.43
N ASP A 76 4.41 1.36 14.65
CA ASP A 76 3.94 1.00 15.98
C ASP A 76 4.83 -0.12 16.57
N PRO A 77 5.33 0.04 17.81
CA PRO A 77 6.26 -0.91 18.41
C PRO A 77 5.65 -2.30 18.66
N ASN A 78 4.33 -2.46 18.59
CA ASN A 78 3.65 -3.75 18.71
C ASN A 78 3.59 -4.51 17.38
N ILE A 79 3.99 -3.89 16.26
CA ILE A 79 4.11 -4.55 14.96
C ILE A 79 5.48 -5.21 14.82
N SER A 80 5.49 -6.54 14.69
CA SER A 80 6.69 -7.30 14.38
C SER A 80 6.82 -7.50 12.88
N TRP A 81 7.96 -7.08 12.32
CA TRP A 81 8.27 -7.22 10.90
C TRP A 81 9.13 -8.44 10.60
N GLN A 82 8.76 -9.17 9.55
CA GLN A 82 9.57 -10.27 9.00
C GLN A 82 9.71 -10.09 7.49
N ARG A 83 10.95 -10.07 6.99
CA ARG A 83 11.20 -10.10 5.54
C ARG A 83 10.66 -11.41 4.96
N THR A 84 9.87 -11.32 3.89
CA THR A 84 9.22 -12.48 3.27
C THR A 84 9.71 -12.79 1.86
N ALA A 85 10.17 -11.78 1.11
CA ALA A 85 10.71 -11.95 -0.26
C ALA A 85 11.47 -10.70 -0.73
N ALA A 86 11.94 -10.76 -1.97
CA ALA A 86 12.23 -9.59 -2.78
C ALA A 86 11.54 -9.75 -4.15
N GLN A 87 10.93 -8.69 -4.66
CA GLN A 87 10.28 -8.65 -5.99
C GLN A 87 11.08 -7.73 -6.88
N GLN A 88 11.71 -8.30 -7.91
CA GLN A 88 12.61 -7.56 -8.82
C GLN A 88 13.67 -6.71 -8.08
N GLY A 89 14.19 -7.23 -6.96
CA GLY A 89 15.19 -6.54 -6.13
C GLY A 89 14.62 -5.65 -5.02
N VAL A 90 13.32 -5.33 -5.02
CA VAL A 90 12.65 -4.57 -3.96
C VAL A 90 12.37 -5.49 -2.76
N PRO A 91 12.90 -5.22 -1.56
CA PRO A 91 12.59 -5.98 -0.36
C PRO A 91 11.09 -5.92 -0.03
N ILE A 92 10.50 -7.06 0.30
CA ILE A 92 9.13 -7.17 0.80
C ILE A 92 9.15 -7.77 2.21
N ALA A 93 8.40 -7.17 3.12
CA ALA A 93 8.21 -7.67 4.48
C ALA A 93 6.73 -7.70 4.87
N GLU A 94 6.43 -8.59 5.80
CA GLU A 94 5.13 -8.70 6.43
C GLU A 94 5.25 -8.22 7.88
N GLY A 95 4.33 -7.35 8.28
CA GLY A 95 4.19 -6.86 9.65
C GLY A 95 2.96 -7.48 10.30
N ARG A 96 3.07 -7.94 11.55
CA ARG A 96 1.91 -8.42 12.32
C ARG A 96 1.96 -7.89 13.74
N GLY A 97 0.81 -7.51 14.28
CA GLY A 97 0.68 -7.15 15.69
C GLY A 97 -0.77 -6.93 16.10
N GLU A 98 -0.95 -6.49 17.33
CA GLU A 98 -2.24 -6.11 17.90
C GLU A 98 -2.12 -4.66 18.37
N LEU A 99 -3.04 -3.80 17.91
CA LEU A 99 -3.21 -2.45 18.43
C LEU A 99 -4.31 -2.47 19.47
N THR A 100 -4.05 -1.87 20.64
CA THR A 100 -5.02 -1.82 21.74
C THR A 100 -5.40 -0.38 22.03
N GLU A 101 -6.68 -0.07 21.84
CA GLU A 101 -7.30 1.17 22.29
C GLU A 101 -8.21 0.90 23.50
N PRO A 102 -8.60 1.91 24.29
CA PRO A 102 -9.53 1.72 25.41
C PRO A 102 -10.83 1.04 24.99
N GLY A 103 -10.92 -0.26 25.26
CA GLY A 103 -12.08 -1.09 24.98
C GLY A 103 -12.05 -1.86 23.65
N ILE A 104 -11.04 -1.67 22.80
CA ILE A 104 -10.95 -2.30 21.46
C ILE A 104 -9.56 -2.90 21.24
N SER A 105 -9.49 -4.15 20.79
CA SER A 105 -8.27 -4.78 20.25
C SER A 105 -8.42 -5.00 18.74
N VAL A 106 -7.39 -4.62 17.98
CA VAL A 106 -7.34 -4.74 16.53
C VAL A 106 -6.13 -5.55 16.11
N ASP A 107 -6.35 -6.70 15.46
CA ASP A 107 -5.31 -7.47 14.80
C ASP A 107 -4.93 -6.77 13.49
N VAL A 108 -3.66 -6.39 13.37
CA VAL A 108 -3.12 -5.73 12.19
C VAL A 108 -2.18 -6.67 11.45
N THR A 109 -2.38 -6.76 10.14
CA THR A 109 -1.45 -7.42 9.21
C THR A 109 -1.09 -6.45 8.10
N LEU A 110 0.21 -6.23 7.90
CA LEU A 110 0.76 -5.39 6.85
C LEU A 110 1.57 -6.23 5.88
N LEU A 111 1.52 -5.90 4.60
CA LEU A 111 2.48 -6.36 3.61
C LEU A 111 2.99 -5.17 2.84
N GLY A 112 4.30 -4.93 2.88
CA GLY A 112 4.89 -3.74 2.28
C GLY A 112 6.28 -3.97 1.74
N GLY A 113 6.72 -3.02 0.92
CA GLY A 113 8.07 -2.95 0.39
C GLY A 113 8.63 -1.54 0.49
N TRP A 114 9.94 -1.43 0.34
CA TRP A 114 10.63 -0.14 0.39
C TRP A 114 11.76 -0.07 -0.62
N LEU A 115 12.03 1.15 -1.05
CA LEU A 115 13.21 1.55 -1.80
C LEU A 115 13.96 2.64 -1.01
N ASP A 116 14.76 3.47 -1.65
CA ASP A 116 15.53 4.53 -0.99
C ASP A 116 14.68 5.78 -0.69
N HIS A 117 13.67 6.06 -1.51
CA HIS A 117 12.82 7.26 -1.43
C HIS A 117 11.32 6.97 -1.22
N ASN A 118 10.91 5.71 -1.25
CA ASN A 118 9.52 5.30 -1.16
C ASN A 118 9.31 4.06 -0.27
N PHE A 119 8.23 4.09 0.51
CA PHE A 119 7.64 2.95 1.20
C PHE A 119 6.21 2.77 0.73
N PHE A 120 5.82 1.52 0.47
CA PHE A 120 4.47 1.19 0.02
C PHE A 120 3.97 -0.05 0.75
N ALA A 121 2.70 -0.06 1.16
CA ALA A 121 2.11 -1.22 1.81
C ALA A 121 0.60 -1.31 1.64
N VAL A 122 0.08 -2.49 1.96
CA VAL A 122 -1.32 -2.73 2.27
C VAL A 122 -1.44 -3.10 3.75
N GLN A 123 -2.45 -2.57 4.41
CA GLN A 123 -2.81 -2.86 5.79
C GLN A 123 -4.18 -3.51 5.82
N LEU A 124 -4.29 -4.62 6.55
CA LEU A 124 -5.54 -5.32 6.83
C LEU A 124 -5.73 -5.40 8.33
N GLU A 125 -6.93 -5.06 8.78
CA GLU A 125 -7.31 -4.96 10.19
C GLU A 125 -8.46 -5.91 10.48
N GLY A 126 -8.50 -6.43 11.71
CA GLY A 126 -9.61 -7.20 12.22
C GLY A 126 -9.85 -6.89 13.69
N VAL A 127 -11.03 -6.40 14.06
CA VAL A 127 -11.40 -6.16 15.45
C VAL A 127 -11.62 -7.51 16.14
N THR A 128 -10.76 -7.87 17.08
CA THR A 128 -10.82 -9.15 17.80
C THR A 128 -11.59 -9.07 19.10
N HIS A 129 -11.63 -7.89 19.71
CA HIS A 129 -12.37 -7.64 20.94
C HIS A 129 -12.94 -6.24 20.94
N ASP A 130 -14.19 -6.12 21.35
CA ASP A 130 -14.87 -4.86 21.65
C ASP A 130 -15.60 -5.02 22.99
N SER A 131 -15.29 -4.13 23.92
CA SER A 131 -15.91 -4.01 25.24
C SER A 131 -16.49 -2.62 25.48
N SER A 132 -16.61 -1.81 24.43
CA SER A 132 -17.24 -0.50 24.51
C SER A 132 -18.74 -0.64 24.81
N ASP A 133 -19.32 0.34 25.52
CA ASP A 133 -20.76 0.37 25.83
C ASP A 133 -21.64 0.69 24.57
N GLY A 134 -21.17 0.34 23.38
CA GLY A 134 -21.69 0.75 22.08
C GLY A 134 -22.18 -0.39 21.18
N VAL A 135 -22.02 -0.20 19.87
CA VAL A 135 -22.31 -1.22 18.86
C VAL A 135 -21.13 -2.18 18.85
N ASP A 136 -21.38 -3.47 19.13
CA ASP A 136 -20.37 -4.54 19.03
C ASP A 136 -19.81 -4.58 17.59
N VAL A 137 -18.57 -4.13 17.44
CA VAL A 137 -17.83 -4.19 16.18
C VAL A 137 -16.86 -5.37 16.12
N ALA A 138 -16.93 -6.33 17.04
CA ALA A 138 -16.10 -7.53 16.97
C ALA A 138 -16.34 -8.30 15.67
N GLY A 139 -15.27 -8.62 14.95
CA GLY A 139 -15.32 -9.21 13.62
C GLY A 139 -15.42 -8.21 12.47
N LEU A 140 -15.38 -6.90 12.75
CA LEU A 140 -15.14 -5.88 11.72
C LEU A 140 -13.78 -6.16 11.07
N GLU A 141 -13.76 -6.21 9.75
CA GLU A 141 -12.52 -6.24 8.98
C GLU A 141 -12.40 -4.94 8.20
N ALA A 142 -11.19 -4.38 8.13
CA ALA A 142 -10.91 -3.22 7.30
C ALA A 142 -9.61 -3.39 6.54
N GLY A 143 -9.41 -2.58 5.51
CA GLY A 143 -8.14 -2.53 4.82
C GLY A 143 -8.02 -1.34 3.90
N TYR A 144 -6.77 -0.91 3.73
CA TYR A 144 -6.39 0.19 2.85
C TYR A 144 -4.92 0.00 2.42
N ALA A 145 -4.54 0.68 1.35
CA ALA A 145 -3.17 0.65 0.84
C ALA A 145 -2.62 2.07 0.74
N TYR A 146 -1.32 2.22 0.90
CA TYR A 146 -0.66 3.52 0.85
C TYR A 146 0.73 3.46 0.21
N SER A 147 1.17 4.61 -0.29
CA SER A 147 2.52 4.86 -0.82
C SER A 147 3.02 6.21 -0.30
N ILE A 148 4.14 6.19 0.43
CA ILE A 148 4.72 7.33 1.12
C ILE A 148 6.15 7.56 0.63
N GLY A 149 6.56 8.81 0.44
CA GLY A 149 7.93 9.10 0.03
C GLY A 149 8.20 10.57 -0.25
N ASN A 150 9.38 10.84 -0.80
CA ASN A 150 9.81 12.16 -1.24
C ASN A 150 9.43 12.41 -2.71
N ALA A 151 8.33 13.11 -2.94
CA ALA A 151 7.79 13.31 -4.28
C ALA A 151 8.64 14.28 -5.11
N THR A 152 8.82 13.95 -6.39
CA THR A 152 9.60 14.81 -7.31
C THR A 152 8.79 15.97 -7.90
N ASP A 153 7.45 15.85 -7.91
CA ASP A 153 6.46 16.85 -8.37
C ASP A 153 6.73 17.50 -9.74
N THR A 154 7.45 16.78 -10.59
CA THR A 154 7.83 17.20 -11.94
C THR A 154 7.83 15.99 -12.86
N ASN A 155 7.66 16.19 -14.17
CA ASN A 155 7.80 15.10 -15.14
C ASN A 155 9.29 14.78 -15.37
N PRO A 156 9.67 13.50 -15.58
CA PRO A 156 11.05 13.14 -15.90
C PRO A 156 11.54 13.83 -17.16
N ALA A 157 12.68 14.53 -17.09
CA ALA A 157 13.32 15.18 -18.23
C ALA A 157 14.31 14.24 -18.94
N LEU A 158 13.84 13.06 -19.34
CA LEU A 158 14.63 12.00 -19.94
C LEU A 158 14.58 12.04 -21.48
N SER A 159 15.44 11.25 -22.14
CA SER A 159 15.36 11.01 -23.58
C SER A 159 15.02 9.54 -23.86
N GLY A 160 14.09 9.28 -24.78
CA GLY A 160 13.65 7.92 -25.12
C GLY A 160 12.66 7.36 -24.10
N ASN A 161 12.61 6.04 -23.92
CA ASN A 161 11.72 5.40 -22.95
C ASN A 161 12.48 5.12 -21.64
N ALA A 162 11.76 5.15 -20.53
CA ALA A 162 12.28 4.77 -19.22
C ALA A 162 11.45 3.63 -18.62
N THR A 163 12.09 2.76 -17.85
CA THR A 163 11.41 1.61 -17.23
C THR A 163 11.81 1.54 -15.77
N TRP A 164 10.83 1.32 -14.88
CA TRP A 164 11.02 1.00 -13.47
C TRP A 164 10.54 -0.43 -13.21
N ARG A 165 11.26 -1.14 -12.36
CA ARG A 165 10.95 -2.52 -11.94
C ARG A 165 10.94 -2.63 -10.42
N GLY A 166 9.98 -3.38 -9.91
CA GLY A 166 9.86 -3.60 -8.48
C GLY A 166 8.74 -4.56 -8.14
N GLY A 167 8.01 -4.25 -7.06
CA GLY A 167 6.99 -5.11 -6.51
C GLY A 167 5.64 -4.43 -6.40
N MET A 168 4.60 -5.24 -6.44
CA MET A 168 3.26 -4.87 -5.97
C MET A 168 2.88 -5.76 -4.78
N VAL A 169 2.10 -5.19 -3.87
CA VAL A 169 1.49 -5.85 -2.72
C VAL A 169 0.00 -5.50 -2.71
N GLY A 170 -0.83 -6.41 -2.21
CA GLY A 170 -2.26 -6.15 -2.14
C GLY A 170 -2.96 -7.05 -1.14
N GLY A 171 -4.19 -6.67 -0.81
CA GLY A 171 -5.02 -7.33 0.16
C GLY A 171 -6.48 -7.33 -0.28
N SER A 172 -7.24 -8.32 0.20
CA SER A 172 -8.70 -8.36 0.07
C SER A 172 -9.34 -8.37 1.45
N VAL A 173 -10.32 -7.50 1.68
CA VAL A 173 -11.16 -7.47 2.88
C VAL A 173 -12.41 -8.34 2.63
N GLY A 174 -12.82 -9.20 3.56
CA GLY A 174 -14.00 -10.06 3.39
C GLY A 174 -13.77 -11.55 3.58
N SER A 175 -14.25 -12.40 2.66
CA SER A 175 -14.41 -13.86 2.79
C SER A 175 -13.10 -14.66 2.95
N GLY A 176 -12.26 -14.27 3.90
CA GLY A 176 -10.85 -14.61 4.06
C GLY A 176 -9.97 -13.42 3.68
N ARG A 177 -9.49 -12.66 4.67
CA ARG A 177 -8.35 -11.74 4.50
C ARG A 177 -7.25 -12.48 3.76
N SER A 178 -6.85 -11.96 2.61
CA SER A 178 -5.81 -12.59 1.80
C SER A 178 -4.84 -11.52 1.34
N LEU A 179 -3.56 -11.84 1.48
CA LEU A 179 -2.47 -11.00 0.98
C LEU A 179 -1.97 -11.56 -0.35
N VAL A 180 -1.60 -10.66 -1.25
CA VAL A 180 -1.00 -10.98 -2.54
C VAL A 180 0.25 -10.14 -2.76
N ARG A 181 1.17 -10.68 -3.56
CA ARG A 181 2.33 -9.96 -4.07
C ARG A 181 2.59 -10.36 -5.51
N GLY A 182 3.28 -9.49 -6.24
CA GLY A 182 3.63 -9.70 -7.63
C GLY A 182 4.76 -8.78 -8.04
N ASP A 183 5.15 -8.88 -9.31
CA ASP A 183 6.11 -8.00 -9.93
C ASP A 183 5.41 -6.74 -10.44
N ALA A 184 6.09 -5.61 -10.39
CA ALA A 184 5.64 -4.36 -11.00
C ALA A 184 6.63 -3.90 -12.07
N THR A 185 6.13 -3.63 -13.27
CA THR A 185 6.89 -2.99 -14.35
C THR A 185 6.15 -1.75 -14.83
N LEU A 186 6.83 -0.61 -14.81
CA LEU A 186 6.29 0.67 -15.26
C LEU A 186 7.15 1.19 -16.42
N THR A 187 6.54 1.55 -17.54
CA THR A 187 7.25 2.05 -18.72
C THR A 187 6.70 3.40 -19.13
N LEU A 188 7.56 4.41 -19.17
CA LEU A 188 7.23 5.76 -19.63
C LEU A 188 7.67 5.94 -21.08
N ASP A 189 6.70 6.25 -21.95
CA ASP A 189 6.98 6.90 -23.23
C ASP A 189 7.17 8.40 -22.97
N VAL A 190 8.41 8.88 -23.02
CA VAL A 190 8.73 10.29 -22.72
C VAL A 190 8.31 11.22 -23.86
N ALA A 191 8.16 10.72 -25.09
CA ALA A 191 7.70 11.53 -26.21
C ALA A 191 6.20 11.86 -26.09
N GLN A 192 5.41 10.92 -25.57
CA GLN A 192 3.97 11.11 -25.34
C GLN A 192 3.65 11.55 -23.90
N MET A 193 4.58 11.38 -22.96
CA MET A 193 4.35 11.50 -21.51
C MET A 193 3.21 10.59 -21.06
N GLU A 194 3.30 9.32 -21.45
CA GLU A 194 2.32 8.27 -21.13
C GLU A 194 3.01 7.10 -20.41
N MET A 195 2.39 6.63 -19.33
CA MET A 195 2.87 5.53 -18.49
C MET A 195 2.04 4.27 -18.74
N ASP A 196 2.72 3.17 -19.05
CA ASP A 196 2.16 1.83 -19.02
C ASP A 196 2.56 1.14 -17.72
N VAL A 197 1.61 0.47 -17.07
CA VAL A 197 1.81 -0.27 -15.82
C VAL A 197 1.39 -1.71 -16.02
N ALA A 198 2.25 -2.64 -15.65
CA ALA A 198 1.97 -4.07 -15.64
C ALA A 198 2.31 -4.68 -14.28
N PHE A 199 1.32 -5.33 -13.67
CA PHE A 199 1.50 -6.20 -12.52
C PHE A 199 1.39 -7.65 -12.96
N THR A 200 2.45 -8.42 -12.73
CA THR A 200 2.59 -9.79 -13.21
C THR A 200 2.98 -10.75 -12.11
N ASP A 201 2.85 -12.05 -12.36
CA ASP A 201 3.25 -13.10 -11.41
C ASP A 201 2.57 -12.93 -10.03
N ILE A 202 1.34 -12.41 -10.05
CA ILE A 202 0.57 -12.11 -8.83
C ILE A 202 0.21 -13.42 -8.15
N ARG A 203 0.59 -13.57 -6.88
CA ARG A 203 0.36 -14.78 -6.08
C ARG A 203 -0.12 -14.44 -4.68
N SER A 204 -1.02 -15.27 -4.17
CA SER A 204 -1.37 -15.27 -2.74
C SER A 204 -0.13 -15.60 -1.90
N VAL A 205 0.11 -14.84 -0.84
CA VAL A 205 1.23 -15.05 0.08
C VAL A 205 1.05 -16.37 0.84
N ASP A 206 -0.16 -16.65 1.32
CA ASP A 206 -0.42 -17.84 2.14
C ASP A 206 -0.46 -19.14 1.34
N THR A 207 -1.06 -19.10 0.14
CA THR A 207 -1.36 -20.31 -0.63
C THR A 207 -0.43 -20.51 -1.83
N GLY A 208 0.27 -19.46 -2.27
CA GLY A 208 1.04 -19.45 -3.51
C GLY A 208 0.19 -19.50 -4.79
N GLN A 209 -1.14 -19.48 -4.67
CA GLN A 209 -2.06 -19.54 -5.80
C GLN A 209 -1.89 -18.31 -6.69
N SER A 210 -1.72 -18.53 -7.99
CA SER A 210 -1.65 -17.45 -8.99
C SER A 210 -2.99 -16.74 -9.17
N ARG A 211 -2.90 -15.44 -9.43
CA ARG A 211 -3.99 -14.57 -9.85
C ARG A 211 -3.74 -14.04 -11.26
N ALA A 212 -4.75 -13.41 -11.85
CA ALA A 212 -4.61 -12.77 -13.15
C ALA A 212 -3.68 -11.56 -13.06
N ASP A 213 -2.89 -11.35 -14.10
CA ASP A 213 -2.08 -10.15 -14.26
C ASP A 213 -2.98 -8.93 -14.51
N MET A 214 -2.47 -7.74 -14.17
CA MET A 214 -3.21 -6.48 -14.28
C MET A 214 -2.40 -5.47 -15.10
N THR A 215 -3.05 -4.78 -16.05
CA THR A 215 -2.38 -3.76 -16.86
C THR A 215 -3.19 -2.47 -16.97
N TRP A 216 -2.48 -1.34 -17.07
CA TRP A 216 -3.03 -0.04 -17.42
C TRP A 216 -2.11 0.60 -18.45
N ASP A 217 -2.66 0.95 -19.60
CA ASP A 217 -1.87 1.46 -20.73
C ASP A 217 -2.20 2.93 -21.00
N GLY A 218 -1.22 3.70 -21.45
CA GLY A 218 -1.41 5.08 -21.92
C GLY A 218 -1.83 6.06 -20.83
N LEU A 219 -1.37 5.88 -19.58
CA LEU A 219 -1.72 6.78 -18.48
C LEU A 219 -1.00 8.11 -18.63
N ALA A 220 -1.74 9.19 -18.87
CA ALA A 220 -1.15 10.51 -19.00
C ALA A 220 -0.36 10.92 -17.74
N VAL A 221 0.89 11.36 -17.95
CA VAL A 221 1.79 11.82 -16.89
C VAL A 221 1.81 13.34 -16.84
N ALA A 222 1.42 13.91 -15.70
CA ALA A 222 1.45 15.34 -15.46
C ALA A 222 1.93 15.66 -14.05
N ASN A 223 2.84 16.63 -13.94
CA ASN A 223 3.45 17.08 -12.69
C ASN A 223 3.98 15.92 -11.82
N GLY A 224 4.61 14.94 -12.46
CA GLY A 224 5.18 13.77 -11.78
C GLY A 224 4.15 12.76 -11.25
N THR A 225 2.90 12.85 -11.68
CA THR A 225 1.81 11.95 -11.28
C THR A 225 1.14 11.32 -12.50
N PHE A 226 0.53 10.16 -12.30
CA PHE A 226 -0.31 9.48 -13.28
C PHE A 226 -1.45 8.75 -12.56
N GLY A 227 -2.53 8.47 -13.28
CA GLY A 227 -3.61 7.67 -12.73
C GLY A 227 -4.83 7.66 -13.61
N THR A 228 -5.73 6.72 -13.33
CA THR A 228 -7.03 6.61 -14.00
C THR A 228 -8.00 5.84 -13.12
N GLY A 229 -9.25 5.79 -13.59
CA GLY A 229 -10.26 4.86 -13.10
C GLY A 229 -11.16 5.44 -12.01
N SER A 230 -11.94 4.54 -11.44
CA SER A 230 -12.92 4.82 -10.38
C SER A 230 -12.99 3.63 -9.43
N ARG A 231 -13.82 3.72 -8.38
CA ARG A 231 -13.95 2.65 -7.36
C ARG A 231 -14.01 1.24 -7.98
N GLY A 232 -13.14 0.35 -7.51
CA GLY A 232 -13.09 -1.05 -7.98
C GLY A 232 -12.21 -1.30 -9.22
N ASP A 233 -11.80 -0.25 -9.94
CA ASP A 233 -10.85 -0.34 -11.06
C ASP A 233 -10.13 1.00 -11.20
N SER A 234 -9.05 1.19 -10.45
CA SER A 234 -8.30 2.45 -10.39
C SER A 234 -6.82 2.23 -10.12
N ILE A 235 -6.01 3.21 -10.53
CA ILE A 235 -4.59 3.29 -10.21
C ILE A 235 -4.21 4.76 -10.06
N GLN A 236 -3.36 5.05 -9.09
CA GLN A 236 -2.73 6.34 -8.92
C GLN A 236 -1.28 6.13 -8.53
N GLY A 237 -0.37 6.83 -9.20
CA GLY A 237 1.06 6.76 -8.90
C GLY A 237 1.76 8.09 -9.10
N ARG A 238 2.97 8.15 -8.56
CA ARG A 238 3.85 9.32 -8.68
C ARG A 238 5.31 8.92 -8.63
N PHE A 239 6.17 9.81 -9.11
CA PHE A 239 7.62 9.66 -9.01
C PHE A 239 8.15 10.14 -7.66
N TYR A 240 9.20 9.46 -7.20
CA TYR A 240 9.94 9.77 -5.99
C TYR A 240 11.44 9.88 -6.29
N GLY A 241 12.16 10.59 -5.41
CA GLY A 241 13.59 10.82 -5.55
C GLY A 241 13.94 12.02 -6.45
N PRO A 242 15.15 12.59 -6.31
CA PRO A 242 15.54 13.82 -6.99
C PRO A 242 15.66 13.70 -8.52
N GLU A 243 15.90 12.50 -9.05
CA GLU A 243 16.03 12.23 -10.49
C GLU A 243 14.99 11.22 -11.00
N HIS A 244 13.84 11.12 -10.32
CA HIS A 244 12.77 10.18 -10.65
C HIS A 244 13.26 8.73 -10.64
N GLU A 245 14.18 8.40 -9.73
CA GLU A 245 14.79 7.08 -9.58
C GLU A 245 13.75 6.02 -9.21
N GLU A 246 12.65 6.46 -8.59
CA GLU A 246 11.61 5.60 -8.05
C GLU A 246 10.22 6.05 -8.50
N VAL A 247 9.31 5.08 -8.53
CA VAL A 247 7.89 5.29 -8.76
C VAL A 247 7.11 4.42 -7.79
N GLY A 248 6.04 4.96 -7.23
CA GLY A 248 5.17 4.22 -6.32
C GLY A 248 3.75 4.73 -6.36
N GLY A 249 2.84 3.97 -5.78
CA GLY A 249 1.43 4.30 -5.85
C GLY A 249 0.51 3.27 -5.24
N ILE A 250 -0.78 3.45 -5.51
CA ILE A 250 -1.89 2.64 -5.04
C ILE A 250 -2.73 2.19 -6.22
N PHE A 251 -3.44 1.08 -6.06
CA PHE A 251 -4.39 0.59 -7.06
C PHE A 251 -5.54 -0.16 -6.39
N GLU A 252 -6.64 -0.29 -7.14
CA GLU A 252 -7.73 -1.19 -6.83
C GLU A 252 -8.17 -1.90 -8.11
N ARG A 253 -8.20 -3.24 -8.10
CA ARG A 253 -8.74 -4.06 -9.20
C ARG A 253 -9.03 -5.48 -8.72
N ASP A 254 -10.07 -6.12 -9.25
CA ASP A 254 -10.45 -7.51 -8.94
C ASP A 254 -10.56 -7.78 -7.42
N HIS A 255 -11.16 -6.84 -6.70
CA HIS A 255 -11.33 -6.87 -5.23
C HIS A 255 -10.01 -6.92 -4.44
N ILE A 256 -8.92 -6.49 -5.06
CA ILE A 256 -7.63 -6.26 -4.40
C ILE A 256 -7.44 -4.75 -4.31
N ILE A 257 -7.26 -4.27 -3.08
CA ILE A 257 -6.64 -2.97 -2.81
C ILE A 257 -5.14 -3.21 -2.62
N GLY A 258 -4.30 -2.34 -3.17
CA GLY A 258 -2.87 -2.56 -3.05
C GLY A 258 -2.03 -1.34 -3.34
N ALA A 259 -0.73 -1.53 -3.15
CA ALA A 259 0.29 -0.54 -3.39
C ALA A 259 1.45 -1.16 -4.17
N PHE A 260 2.25 -0.30 -4.79
CA PHE A 260 3.41 -0.71 -5.56
C PHE A 260 4.55 0.28 -5.39
N GLY A 261 5.77 -0.21 -5.62
CA GLY A 261 6.99 0.58 -5.69
C GLY A 261 8.01 -0.08 -6.60
N ALA A 262 8.70 0.73 -7.39
CA ALA A 262 9.66 0.28 -8.40
C ALA A 262 10.80 1.29 -8.59
N GLY A 263 12.00 0.76 -8.83
CA GLY A 263 13.21 1.53 -9.11
C GLY A 263 13.63 1.41 -10.57
N ARG A 264 14.33 2.41 -11.11
CA ARG A 264 14.77 2.47 -12.51
C ARG A 264 15.96 1.55 -12.81
#